data_AF-A0A9D8L288-F1
#
_entry.id   AF-A0A9D8L288-F1
#
_cell.length_a   1.000
_cell.length_b   1.000
_cell.length_c   1.000
_cell.angle_alpha   90.00
_cell.angle_beta   90.00
_cell.angle_gamma   90.00
#
_symmetry.space_group_name_H-M   'P 1'
#
loop_
_entity.id
_entity.type
_entity.pdbx_description
1 polymer ?
#
loop_
_entity_poly.entity_id
_entity_poly.type
_entity_poly.pdbx_seq_one_letter_code
_entity_poly.pdbx_strand_id
1 'polypeptide(L)'
;MGIVSTAKAEWKGSLKEGSGEVDFSGFKGSYTFASRFETGKGTNPEELIAAAHAGCYSMQLSGLLTAAGTPPTDIKTTAKVE
;
A
#
# COMPACT_ATOMS: atom_id res chain seq x y z
N MET A 1 -6.87 -18.78 13.42
CA MET A 1 -5.51 -18.22 13.53
C MET A 1 -5.17 -17.65 12.16
N GLY A 2 -4.96 -16.34 12.05
CA GLY A 2 -4.82 -15.66 10.75
C GLY A 2 -3.42 -15.81 10.15
N ILE A 3 -3.30 -15.57 8.84
CA ILE A 3 -2.02 -15.44 8.17
C ILE A 3 -1.31 -14.21 8.74
N VAL A 4 -0.03 -14.36 9.14
CA VAL A 4 0.83 -13.25 9.54
C VAL A 4 1.75 -12.92 8.37
N SER A 5 1.70 -11.67 7.91
CA SER A 5 2.60 -11.13 6.89
C SER A 5 3.41 -9.98 7.48
N THR A 6 4.67 -9.86 7.07
CA THR A 6 5.60 -8.89 7.62
C THR A 6 6.15 -8.00 6.51
N ALA A 7 6.19 -6.69 6.77
CA ALA A 7 6.94 -5.72 6.00
C ALA A 7 8.05 -5.12 6.86
N LYS A 8 9.14 -4.70 6.24
CA LYS A 8 10.27 -4.04 6.91
C LYS A 8 10.49 -2.66 6.31
N ALA A 9 10.98 -1.75 7.13
CA ALA A 9 11.44 -0.44 6.69
C ALA A 9 12.75 -0.12 7.40
N GLU A 10 13.68 0.50 6.69
CA GLU A 10 14.89 1.09 7.25
C GLU A 10 14.90 2.59 6.96
N TRP A 11 15.46 3.39 7.86
CA TRP A 11 15.72 4.82 7.66
C TRP A 11 17.14 5.15 8.10
N LYS A 12 17.84 5.98 7.31
CA LYS A 12 19.23 6.39 7.55
C LYS A 12 19.35 7.90 7.44
N GLY A 13 19.95 8.52 8.46
CA GLY A 13 20.20 9.97 8.51
C GLY A 13 19.12 10.76 9.23
N SER A 14 19.16 12.08 9.08
CA SER A 14 18.19 13.02 9.66
C SER A 14 16.82 12.90 8.98
N LEU A 15 15.81 13.63 9.47
CA LEU A 15 14.50 13.63 8.83
C LEU A 15 14.53 14.23 7.41
N LYS A 16 15.22 15.36 7.22
CA LYS A 16 15.19 16.10 5.93
C LYS A 16 16.20 15.60 4.91
N GLU A 17 17.40 15.22 5.35
CA GLU A 17 18.46 14.73 4.45
C GLU A 17 18.52 13.19 4.40
N GLY A 18 17.78 12.51 5.27
CA GLY A 18 17.76 11.05 5.32
C GLY A 18 16.98 10.41 4.18
N SER A 19 17.17 9.10 4.08
CA SER A 19 16.42 8.26 3.16
C SER A 19 16.10 6.93 3.81
N GLY A 20 15.02 6.31 3.34
CA GLY A 20 14.62 4.98 3.77
C GLY A 20 14.27 4.07 2.61
N GLU A 21 14.18 2.79 2.95
CA GLU A 21 13.73 1.73 2.05
C GLU A 21 12.67 0.89 2.77
N VAL A 22 11.57 0.60 2.09
CA VAL A 22 10.58 -0.41 2.51
C VAL A 22 10.78 -1.68 1.71
N ASP A 23 10.61 -2.82 2.36
CA ASP A 23 10.77 -4.16 1.77
C ASP A 23 9.67 -5.09 2.27
N PHE A 24 8.90 -5.66 1.35
CA PHE A 24 7.93 -6.71 1.63
C PHE A 24 7.60 -7.50 0.37
N SER A 25 7.46 -8.83 0.47
CA SER A 25 6.93 -9.69 -0.59
C SER A 25 7.50 -9.43 -2.00
N GLY A 26 8.81 -9.13 -2.10
CA GLY A 26 9.49 -8.84 -3.38
C GLY A 26 9.39 -7.40 -3.88
N PHE A 27 8.62 -6.54 -3.20
CA PHE A 27 8.64 -5.10 -3.40
C PHE A 27 9.78 -4.46 -2.60
N LYS A 28 10.52 -3.56 -3.24
CA LYS A 28 11.47 -2.65 -2.61
C LYS A 28 11.18 -1.23 -3.08
N GLY A 29 10.95 -0.32 -2.14
CA GLY A 29 10.62 1.08 -2.44
C GLY A 29 11.46 2.04 -1.60
N SER A 30 12.14 2.97 -2.25
CA SER A 30 12.81 4.07 -1.54
C SER A 30 11.82 5.17 -1.21
N TYR A 31 11.95 5.74 0.00
CA TYR A 31 11.16 6.88 0.45
C TYR A 31 12.05 7.91 1.14
N THR A 32 11.68 9.17 1.03
CA THR A 32 12.39 10.32 1.61
C THR A 32 11.36 11.28 2.21
N PHE A 33 11.83 12.32 2.90
CA PHE A 33 10.95 13.41 3.31
C PHE A 33 10.24 14.03 2.10
N ALA A 34 10.98 14.25 1.01
CA ALA A 34 10.46 14.82 -0.22
C ALA A 34 9.43 13.92 -0.91
N SER A 35 9.60 12.60 -0.93
CA SER A 35 8.61 11.69 -1.55
C SER A 35 7.32 11.55 -0.74
N ARG A 36 7.36 11.93 0.54
CA ARG A 36 6.21 11.87 1.44
C ARG A 36 5.46 13.21 1.55
N PHE A 37 6.18 14.32 1.69
CA PHE A 37 5.60 15.63 2.01
C PHE A 37 5.72 16.66 0.89
N GLU A 38 6.49 16.37 -0.16
CA GLU A 38 6.72 17.25 -1.30
C GLU A 38 6.47 16.50 -2.61
N THR A 39 6.81 17.11 -3.74
CA THR A 39 6.79 16.44 -5.04
C THR A 39 8.11 15.71 -5.28
N GLY A 40 8.34 14.62 -4.54
CA GLY A 40 9.52 13.76 -4.68
C GLY A 40 9.24 12.47 -5.44
N LYS A 41 10.27 11.91 -6.10
CA LYS A 41 10.22 10.53 -6.62
C LYS A 41 10.40 9.53 -5.46
N GLY A 42 9.74 8.39 -5.54
CA GLY A 42 9.81 7.31 -4.54
C GLY A 42 8.42 6.90 -4.07
N THR A 43 8.37 5.90 -3.21
CA THR A 43 7.14 5.50 -2.52
C THR A 43 6.90 6.40 -1.31
N ASN A 44 5.74 6.25 -0.67
CA ASN A 44 5.43 6.83 0.62
C ASN A 44 4.49 5.90 1.43
N PRO A 45 4.41 6.05 2.76
CA PRO A 45 3.50 5.24 3.57
C PRO A 45 2.03 5.32 3.15
N GLU A 46 1.59 6.48 2.67
CA GLU A 46 0.20 6.77 2.32
C GLU A 46 -0.26 5.94 1.10
N GLU A 47 0.56 5.83 0.05
CA GLU A 47 0.26 4.99 -1.11
C GLU A 47 0.23 3.49 -0.77
N LEU A 48 1.07 3.04 0.18
CA LEU A 48 1.11 1.64 0.61
C LEU A 48 -0.16 1.27 1.39
N ILE A 49 -0.65 2.17 2.24
CA ILE A 49 -1.94 2.02 2.93
C ILE A 49 -3.09 2.05 1.91
N ALA A 50 -3.05 2.97 0.95
CA ALA A 50 -4.03 3.05 -0.12
C ALA A 50 -4.10 1.75 -0.93
N ALA A 51 -2.93 1.18 -1.29
CA ALA A 51 -2.84 -0.09 -2.01
C ALA A 51 -3.43 -1.26 -1.20
N ALA A 52 -3.07 -1.36 0.09
CA ALA A 52 -3.59 -2.39 0.98
C ALA A 52 -5.13 -2.32 1.11
N HIS A 53 -5.66 -1.10 1.28
CA HIS A 53 -7.10 -0.88 1.42
C HIS A 53 -7.83 -1.20 0.11
N ALA A 54 -7.36 -0.65 -1.03
CA ALA A 54 -7.99 -0.88 -2.33
C ALA A 54 -8.04 -2.37 -2.68
N GLY A 55 -6.98 -3.13 -2.39
CA GLY A 55 -6.94 -4.58 -2.57
C GLY A 55 -7.93 -5.33 -1.67
N CYS A 56 -7.92 -5.03 -0.37
CA CYS A 56 -8.81 -5.67 0.60
C CYS A 56 -10.29 -5.41 0.30
N TYR A 57 -10.65 -4.16 0.00
CA TYR A 57 -12.01 -3.77 -0.37
C TYR A 57 -12.49 -4.50 -1.63
N SER A 58 -11.67 -4.51 -2.70
CA SER A 58 -12.04 -5.17 -3.96
C SER A 58 -12.28 -6.66 -3.77
N MET A 59 -11.42 -7.32 -2.97
CA MET A 59 -11.55 -8.74 -2.67
C MET A 59 -12.82 -9.05 -1.87
N GLN A 60 -13.08 -8.28 -0.81
CA GLN A 60 -14.26 -8.49 0.02
C GLN A 60 -15.55 -8.21 -0.76
N LEU A 61 -15.57 -7.15 -1.59
CA LEU A 61 -16.71 -6.83 -2.44
C LEU A 61 -17.00 -7.97 -3.43
N SER A 62 -15.97 -8.54 -4.05
CA SER A 62 -16.11 -9.71 -4.92
C SER A 62 -16.73 -10.91 -4.20
N GLY A 63 -16.28 -11.18 -2.97
CA GLY A 63 -16.83 -12.25 -2.13
C GLY A 63 -18.31 -12.05 -1.81
N LEU A 64 -18.71 -10.82 -1.44
CA LEU A 64 -20.10 -10.48 -1.14
C LEU A 64 -21.02 -10.60 -2.36
N LEU A 65 -20.60 -10.07 -3.52
CA LEU A 65 -21.35 -10.16 -4.77
C LEU A 65 -21.52 -11.61 -5.23
N THR A 66 -20.47 -12.42 -5.09
CA THR A 66 -20.53 -13.85 -5.39
C THR A 66 -21.49 -14.58 -4.46
N ALA A 67 -21.45 -14.30 -3.15
CA ALA A 67 -22.36 -14.89 -2.17
C ALA A 67 -23.83 -14.51 -2.42
N ALA A 68 -24.08 -13.35 -3.02
CA ALA A 68 -25.40 -12.89 -3.44
C ALA A 68 -25.86 -13.46 -4.81
N GLY A 69 -25.07 -14.31 -5.46
CA GLY A 69 -25.42 -14.92 -6.75
C GLY A 69 -25.11 -14.05 -7.99
N THR A 70 -24.34 -12.97 -7.82
CA THR A 70 -23.97 -12.04 -8.89
C THR A 70 -22.44 -11.87 -8.97
N PRO A 71 -21.67 -12.90 -9.36
CA PRO A 71 -20.20 -12.81 -9.38
C PRO A 71 -19.72 -11.73 -10.37
N PRO A 72 -18.84 -10.80 -9.94
CA PRO A 72 -18.35 -9.73 -10.80
C PRO A 72 -17.30 -10.23 -11.80
N THR A 73 -17.22 -9.60 -12.96
CA THR A 73 -16.17 -9.88 -13.97
C THR A 73 -14.91 -9.04 -13.76
N ASP A 74 -15.04 -7.83 -13.23
CA ASP A 74 -13.95 -6.89 -12.94
C ASP A 74 -14.35 -5.96 -11.79
N ILE A 75 -13.43 -5.66 -10.88
CA ILE A 75 -13.56 -4.62 -9.85
C ILE A 75 -12.30 -3.76 -9.87
N LYS A 76 -12.47 -2.46 -10.10
CA LYS A 76 -11.41 -1.45 -10.05
C LYS A 76 -11.67 -0.48 -8.91
N THR A 77 -10.76 -0.46 -7.94
CA THR A 77 -10.86 0.41 -6.77
C THR A 77 -9.67 1.36 -6.73
N THR A 78 -9.94 2.65 -6.53
CA THR A 78 -8.92 3.65 -6.22
C THR A 78 -9.17 4.16 -4.81
N ALA A 79 -8.19 3.98 -3.92
CA ALA A 79 -8.20 4.58 -2.59
C ALA A 79 -7.33 5.84 -2.61
N LYS A 80 -7.84 6.94 -2.06
CA LYS A 80 -7.09 8.18 -1.86
C LYS A 80 -6.83 8.34 -0.36
N VAL A 81 -5.57 8.47 0.01
CA VAL A 81 -5.10 8.66 1.39
C VAL A 81 -4.28 9.95 1.39
N GLU A 82 -4.49 10.78 2.41
CA GLU A 82 -3.83 12.09 2.61
C GLU A 82 -3.21 12.15 4.00
#